data_AF-A0A804HX36-F1
#
_entry.id   AF-A0A804HX36-F1
#
_cell.length_a   1.000
_cell.length_b   1.000
_cell.length_c   1.000
_cell.angle_alpha   90.00
_cell.angle_beta   90.00
_cell.angle_gamma   90.00
#
_symmetry.space_group_name_H-M   'P 1'
#
loop_
_entity.id
_entity.type
_entity.pdbx_description
1 polymer ?
#
loop_
_entity_poly.entity_id
_entity_poly.type
_entity_poly.pdbx_seq_one_letter_code
_entity_poly.pdbx_strand_id
1 'polypeptide(L)'
;MTEQYKECNLIARTETYLDEIVSQSVEKSLEVLCACDGLHPMAEDVGLLDRCIDAIANNVRKEQLVSGLAHLECDSRSEKTHCQYWWVEELSVLNIELYKQVITAMRRKGVRADSIIQSIVHYAQNTLKDSQKQQPWDFGVVVGDKQRVIVEALVGLLATEKITSVPLYFLFGILRMAVEMDAGLSCKQEIERRIGFQLELASLDDLLIPSLQTSDSVFDVDTVHRILVNFLKRIDEEDYEESSQCTYESQGLKSISHSSVLKVGRLIDGYLAEIAPDPYI
;
A
#
# COMPACT_ATOMS: atom_id res chain seq x y z
N MET A 1 7.16 -18.00 39.58
CA MET A 1 8.63 -17.98 39.46
C MET A 1 9.12 -16.57 39.71
N THR A 2 9.52 -16.24 40.94
CA THR A 2 10.06 -14.91 41.28
C THR A 2 11.54 -15.01 41.60
N GLU A 3 12.27 -13.90 41.55
CA GLU A 3 13.71 -13.86 41.88
C GLU A 3 14.00 -14.29 43.31
N GLN A 4 12.99 -14.25 44.18
CA GLN A 4 13.03 -14.77 45.55
C GLN A 4 13.28 -16.29 45.61
N TYR A 5 13.03 -17.04 44.53
CA TYR A 5 13.26 -18.49 44.46
C TYR A 5 14.59 -18.88 43.80
N LYS A 6 15.09 -18.08 42.83
CA LYS A 6 16.37 -18.29 42.14
C LYS A 6 16.77 -17.02 41.39
N GLU A 7 18.02 -16.55 41.54
CA GLU A 7 18.62 -15.54 40.66
C GLU A 7 18.57 -16.01 39.19
N CYS A 8 18.31 -15.10 38.25
CA CYS A 8 18.09 -15.41 36.83
C CYS A 8 16.97 -16.44 36.61
N ASN A 9 15.80 -16.18 37.21
CA ASN A 9 14.61 -16.99 36.96
C ASN A 9 14.21 -16.94 35.47
N LEU A 10 13.29 -17.82 35.04
CA LEU A 10 12.92 -17.90 33.62
C LEU A 10 12.37 -16.57 33.08
N ILE A 11 11.59 -15.83 33.89
CA ILE A 11 11.03 -14.54 33.48
C ILE A 11 12.18 -13.56 33.17
N ALA A 12 13.13 -13.38 34.09
CA ALA A 12 14.27 -12.50 33.87
C ALA A 12 15.08 -12.92 32.64
N ARG A 13 15.32 -14.22 32.45
CA ARG A 13 16.05 -14.73 31.26
C ARG A 13 15.28 -14.49 29.96
N THR A 14 13.96 -14.64 29.98
CA THR A 14 13.10 -14.36 28.82
C THR A 14 13.10 -12.87 28.51
N GLU A 15 12.99 -12.00 29.51
CA GLU A 15 13.05 -10.56 29.33
C GLU A 15 14.38 -10.11 28.72
N THR A 16 15.51 -10.61 29.24
CA THR A 16 16.83 -10.33 28.67
C THR A 16 16.94 -10.80 27.22
N TYR A 17 16.44 -11.99 26.89
CA TYR A 17 16.43 -12.49 25.52
C TYR A 17 15.59 -11.61 24.58
N LEU A 18 14.41 -11.17 25.04
CA LEU A 18 13.54 -10.30 24.27
C LEU A 18 14.17 -8.92 24.03
N ASP A 19 14.89 -8.35 25.00
CA ASP A 19 15.55 -7.03 24.87
C ASP A 19 16.84 -7.06 24.03
N GLU A 20 17.69 -8.06 24.28
CA GLU A 20 19.04 -8.09 23.70
C GLU A 20 19.07 -8.75 22.31
N ILE A 21 18.15 -9.67 22.02
CA ILE A 21 18.15 -10.44 20.78
C ILE A 21 16.94 -10.09 19.91
N VAL A 22 15.73 -10.28 20.42
CA VAL A 22 14.51 -10.09 19.61
C VAL A 22 14.36 -8.61 19.23
N SER A 23 14.44 -7.71 20.20
CA SER A 23 14.24 -6.27 19.99
C SER A 23 15.31 -5.62 19.10
N GLN A 24 16.43 -6.29 18.86
CA GLN A 24 17.53 -5.79 18.03
C GLN A 24 17.52 -6.34 16.60
N SER A 25 16.60 -7.24 16.25
CA SER A 25 16.53 -7.88 14.94
C SER A 25 15.10 -7.88 14.38
N VAL A 26 14.95 -7.44 13.13
CA VAL A 26 13.66 -7.51 12.41
C VAL A 26 13.24 -8.96 12.22
N GLU A 27 14.13 -9.82 11.70
CA GLU A 27 13.90 -11.25 11.48
C GLU A 27 13.42 -11.94 12.77
N LYS A 28 14.11 -11.74 13.91
CA LYS A 28 13.72 -12.35 15.19
C LYS A 28 12.42 -11.79 15.74
N SER A 29 12.17 -10.50 15.58
CA SER A 29 10.89 -9.91 15.94
C SER A 29 9.75 -10.48 15.10
N LEU A 30 9.98 -10.75 13.81
CA LEU A 30 9.00 -11.37 12.91
C LEU A 30 8.75 -12.85 13.26
N GLU A 31 9.80 -13.62 13.56
CA GLU A 31 9.66 -15.00 14.02
C GLU A 31 8.75 -15.09 15.26
N VAL A 32 8.98 -14.21 16.24
CA VAL A 32 8.15 -14.15 17.46
C VAL A 32 6.73 -13.71 17.13
N LEU A 33 6.55 -12.71 16.27
CA LEU A 33 5.24 -12.20 15.88
C LEU A 33 4.41 -13.27 15.15
N CYS A 34 5.02 -14.01 14.22
CA CYS A 34 4.39 -15.14 13.52
C CYS A 34 4.10 -16.31 14.46
N ALA A 35 4.98 -16.61 15.42
CA ALA A 35 4.75 -17.66 16.41
C ALA A 35 3.59 -17.32 17.38
N CYS A 36 3.26 -16.04 17.52
CA CYS A 36 2.12 -15.58 18.31
C CYS A 36 0.79 -15.57 17.52
N ASP A 37 0.82 -15.89 16.22
CA ASP A 37 -0.39 -15.96 15.40
C ASP A 37 -1.29 -17.12 15.90
N GLY A 38 -2.47 -16.77 16.43
CA GLY A 38 -3.38 -17.70 17.11
C GLY A 38 -3.35 -17.71 18.64
N LEU A 39 -2.45 -16.95 19.29
CA LEU A 39 -2.36 -16.80 20.76
C LEU A 39 -2.90 -15.44 21.28
N HIS A 40 -3.71 -14.76 20.46
CA HIS A 40 -4.13 -13.36 20.62
C HIS A 40 -4.46 -12.90 22.05
N PRO A 41 -5.34 -13.57 22.83
CA PRO A 41 -5.70 -13.03 24.15
C PRO A 41 -4.54 -13.04 25.15
N MET A 42 -3.63 -14.01 25.08
CA MET A 42 -2.51 -14.10 26.04
C MET A 42 -1.29 -13.26 25.63
N ALA A 43 -1.08 -13.08 24.32
CA ALA A 43 0.03 -12.31 23.79
C ALA A 43 -0.21 -10.78 23.90
N GLU A 44 -1.47 -10.35 23.81
CA GLU A 44 -1.88 -8.96 24.06
C GLU A 44 -1.74 -8.59 25.54
N ASP A 45 -2.14 -9.46 26.47
CA ASP A 45 -2.05 -9.23 27.92
C ASP A 45 -0.61 -8.99 28.42
N VAL A 46 0.39 -9.54 27.72
CA VAL A 46 1.81 -9.41 28.05
C VAL A 46 2.48 -8.25 27.27
N GLY A 47 1.79 -7.64 26.31
CA GLY A 47 2.33 -6.55 25.48
C GLY A 47 3.44 -7.00 24.52
N LEU A 48 3.55 -8.31 24.25
CA LEU A 48 4.64 -8.88 23.44
C LEU A 48 4.51 -8.48 21.96
N LEU A 49 3.28 -8.41 21.45
CA LEU A 49 3.00 -8.00 20.07
C LEU A 49 3.47 -6.56 19.83
N ASP A 50 3.04 -5.63 20.67
CA ASP A 50 3.43 -4.21 20.57
C ASP A 50 4.94 -4.04 20.64
N ARG A 51 5.63 -4.78 21.52
CA ARG A 51 7.09 -4.76 21.65
C ARG A 51 7.78 -5.23 20.37
N CYS A 52 7.33 -6.33 19.76
CA CYS A 52 7.90 -6.83 18.51
C CYS A 52 7.61 -5.87 17.34
N ILE A 53 6.39 -5.33 17.27
CA ILE A 53 5.98 -4.35 16.25
C ILE A 53 6.86 -3.08 16.34
N ASP A 54 7.05 -2.56 17.55
CA ASP A 54 7.90 -1.38 17.78
C ASP A 54 9.39 -1.68 17.53
N ALA A 55 9.86 -2.89 17.84
CA ALA A 55 11.21 -3.33 17.52
C ALA A 55 11.45 -3.37 16.01
N ILE A 56 10.54 -3.98 15.23
CA ILE A 56 10.60 -3.99 13.76
C ILE A 56 10.68 -2.56 13.23
N ALA A 57 9.74 -1.69 13.64
CA ALA A 57 9.70 -0.32 13.17
C ALA A 57 10.97 0.48 13.51
N ASN A 58 11.53 0.29 14.70
CA ASN A 58 12.76 0.95 15.12
C ASN A 58 13.99 0.44 14.36
N ASN A 59 14.12 -0.88 14.16
CA ASN A 59 15.26 -1.45 13.46
C ASN A 59 15.25 -1.08 11.98
N VAL A 60 14.11 -1.17 11.30
CA VAL A 60 13.98 -0.71 9.90
C VAL A 60 14.34 0.78 9.78
N ARG A 61 13.85 1.63 10.69
CA ARG A 61 14.21 3.06 10.70
C ARG A 61 15.70 3.29 10.91
N LYS A 62 16.33 2.59 11.88
CA LYS A 62 17.78 2.68 12.12
C LYS A 62 18.55 2.31 10.85
N GLU A 63 18.18 1.21 10.20
CA GLU A 63 18.82 0.77 8.96
C GLU A 63 18.66 1.77 7.82
N GLN A 64 17.47 2.35 7.64
CA GLN A 64 17.25 3.39 6.64
C GLN A 64 18.15 4.61 6.87
N LEU A 65 18.37 4.99 8.14
CA LEU A 65 19.27 6.09 8.47
C LEU A 65 20.73 5.73 8.20
N VAL A 66 21.18 4.53 8.60
CA VAL A 66 22.55 4.06 8.35
C VAL A 66 22.82 3.95 6.85
N SER A 67 21.90 3.36 6.09
CA SER A 67 21.97 3.23 4.63
C SER A 67 21.97 4.61 3.94
N GLY A 68 21.10 5.52 4.41
CA GLY A 68 21.04 6.89 3.89
C GLY A 68 22.34 7.68 4.10
N LEU A 69 22.98 7.52 5.27
CA LEU A 69 24.28 8.14 5.57
C LEU A 69 25.41 7.55 4.73
N ALA A 70 25.47 6.22 4.61
CA ALA A 70 26.48 5.54 3.79
C ALA A 70 26.40 5.92 2.29
N HIS A 71 25.22 6.33 1.82
CA HIS A 71 25.04 6.83 0.45
C HIS A 71 25.56 8.26 0.25
N LEU A 72 25.65 9.08 1.31
CA LEU A 72 26.28 10.40 1.23
C LEU A 72 27.81 10.30 1.16
N GLU A 73 28.38 9.20 1.67
CA GLU A 73 29.82 8.98 1.76
C GLU A 73 30.41 8.20 0.56
N CYS A 74 29.59 7.58 -0.30
CA CYS A 74 30.07 6.62 -1.29
C CYS A 74 29.38 6.75 -2.66
N ASP A 75 30.12 7.23 -3.67
CA ASP A 75 29.68 7.58 -5.04
C ASP A 75 29.45 6.37 -6.00
N SER A 76 29.26 5.16 -5.46
CA SER A 76 29.13 3.93 -6.25
C SER A 76 27.67 3.51 -6.45
N ARG A 77 27.18 3.67 -7.69
CA ARG A 77 25.74 3.61 -8.06
C ARG A 77 25.18 2.24 -8.49
N SER A 78 25.88 1.12 -8.43
CA SER A 78 25.42 -0.07 -9.19
C SER A 78 25.05 -1.35 -8.42
N GLU A 79 25.26 -1.49 -7.11
CA GLU A 79 24.99 -2.78 -6.42
C GLU A 79 24.21 -2.69 -5.10
N LYS A 80 23.73 -1.50 -4.68
CA LYS A 80 23.22 -1.28 -3.31
C LYS A 80 21.70 -1.32 -3.15
N THR A 81 20.91 -1.52 -4.21
CA THR A 81 19.44 -1.57 -4.13
C THR A 81 18.93 -2.79 -3.36
N HIS A 82 19.64 -3.91 -3.38
CA HIS A 82 19.22 -5.15 -2.72
C HIS A 82 19.26 -5.07 -1.18
N CYS A 83 20.16 -4.28 -0.60
CA CYS A 83 20.26 -4.11 0.86
C CYS A 83 19.23 -3.14 1.45
N GLN A 84 18.49 -2.40 0.62
CA GLN A 84 17.61 -1.34 1.11
C GLN A 84 16.18 -1.83 1.41
N TYR A 85 15.82 -3.02 0.91
CA TYR A 85 14.46 -3.54 0.93
C TYR A 85 14.34 -5.02 1.33
N TRP A 86 15.38 -5.65 1.89
CA TRP A 86 15.33 -7.06 2.31
C TRP A 86 14.15 -7.36 3.26
N TRP A 87 13.85 -6.42 4.16
CA TRP A 87 12.73 -6.53 5.10
C TRP A 87 11.36 -6.49 4.40
N VAL A 88 11.25 -5.99 3.16
CA VAL A 88 9.98 -5.96 2.42
C VAL A 88 9.50 -7.37 2.09
N GLU A 89 10.43 -8.27 1.77
CA GLU A 89 10.12 -9.68 1.54
C GLU A 89 9.73 -10.38 2.85
N GLU A 90 10.46 -10.10 3.94
CA GLU A 90 10.14 -10.68 5.25
C GLU A 90 8.81 -10.20 5.83
N LEU A 91 8.41 -8.94 5.60
CA LEU A 91 7.10 -8.48 6.05
C LEU A 91 5.95 -9.14 5.29
N SER A 92 6.19 -9.69 4.11
CA SER A 92 5.15 -10.30 3.27
C SER A 92 4.62 -11.64 3.77
N VAL A 93 5.28 -12.26 4.77
CA VAL A 93 4.78 -13.48 5.43
C VAL A 93 3.76 -13.20 6.54
N LEU A 94 3.61 -11.95 6.97
CA LEU A 94 2.65 -11.58 8.00
C LEU A 94 1.21 -11.71 7.49
N ASN A 95 0.29 -12.06 8.38
CA ASN A 95 -1.14 -11.89 8.08
C ASN A 95 -1.50 -10.40 7.98
N ILE A 96 -2.64 -10.11 7.36
CA ILE A 96 -3.03 -8.74 7.04
C ILE A 96 -3.19 -7.84 8.27
N GLU A 97 -3.65 -8.36 9.40
CA GLU A 97 -3.85 -7.58 10.62
C GLU A 97 -2.52 -7.17 11.26
N LEU A 98 -1.59 -8.13 11.42
CA LEU A 98 -0.24 -7.86 11.89
C LEU A 98 0.51 -6.93 10.94
N TYR A 99 0.38 -7.15 9.63
CA TYR A 99 0.99 -6.29 8.62
C TYR A 99 0.51 -4.83 8.75
N LYS A 100 -0.80 -4.59 8.90
CA LYS A 100 -1.35 -3.24 9.13
C LYS A 100 -0.77 -2.60 10.39
N GLN A 101 -0.65 -3.35 11.48
CA GLN A 101 -0.11 -2.84 12.74
C GLN A 101 1.37 -2.47 12.59
N VAL A 102 2.17 -3.32 11.94
CA VAL A 102 3.59 -3.06 11.64
C VAL A 102 3.75 -1.81 10.79
N ILE A 103 3.02 -1.70 9.68
CA ILE A 103 3.08 -0.51 8.81
C ILE A 103 2.67 0.76 9.56
N THR A 104 1.65 0.68 10.42
CA THR A 104 1.22 1.82 11.25
C THR A 104 2.29 2.21 12.28
N ALA A 105 2.98 1.26 12.89
CA ALA A 105 4.12 1.54 13.77
C ALA A 105 5.30 2.15 13.00
N MET A 106 5.64 1.62 11.83
CA MET A 106 6.70 2.14 10.97
C MET A 106 6.46 3.61 10.61
N ARG A 107 5.22 3.99 10.26
CA ARG A 107 4.85 5.40 10.05
C ARG A 107 5.09 6.25 11.29
N ARG A 108 4.57 5.81 12.45
CA ARG A 108 4.71 6.53 13.72
C ARG A 108 6.18 6.74 14.12
N LYS A 109 7.06 5.79 13.80
CA LYS A 109 8.51 5.91 14.06
C LYS A 109 9.23 6.75 13.00
N GLY A 110 8.62 7.06 11.86
CA GLY A 110 9.22 7.89 10.81
C GLY A 110 10.02 7.10 9.76
N VAL A 111 9.64 5.85 9.51
CA VAL A 111 10.13 5.11 8.33
C VAL A 111 9.68 5.85 7.06
N ARG A 112 10.53 5.89 6.04
CA ARG A 112 10.25 6.64 4.81
C ARG A 112 9.00 6.13 4.08
N ALA A 113 8.14 7.05 3.64
CA ALA A 113 6.90 6.77 2.93
C ALA A 113 7.09 5.95 1.64
N ASP A 114 8.14 6.23 0.87
CA ASP A 114 8.42 5.50 -0.38
C ASP A 114 8.76 4.03 -0.14
N SER A 115 9.44 3.71 0.96
CA SER A 115 9.72 2.33 1.34
C SER A 115 8.48 1.62 1.89
N ILE A 116 7.62 2.35 2.62
CA ILE A 116 6.31 1.83 3.06
C ILE A 116 5.43 1.47 1.85
N ILE A 117 5.36 2.36 0.85
CA ILE A 117 4.60 2.11 -0.37
C ILE A 117 5.16 0.90 -1.12
N GLN A 118 6.49 0.79 -1.24
CA GLN A 118 7.12 -0.39 -1.84
C GLN A 118 6.76 -1.67 -1.08
N SER A 119 6.75 -1.63 0.25
CA SER A 119 6.30 -2.75 1.08
C SER A 119 4.85 -3.13 0.78
N ILE A 120 3.93 -2.15 0.74
CA ILE A 120 2.51 -2.38 0.45
C ILE A 120 2.32 -2.99 -0.94
N VAL A 121 3.00 -2.45 -1.95
CA VAL A 121 2.96 -2.97 -3.32
C VAL A 121 3.49 -4.40 -3.36
N HIS A 122 4.61 -4.69 -2.71
CA HIS A 122 5.18 -6.03 -2.66
C HIS A 122 4.27 -7.02 -1.94
N TYR A 123 3.73 -6.64 -0.77
CA TYR A 123 2.79 -7.44 -0.01
C TYR A 123 1.56 -7.81 -0.85
N ALA A 124 0.97 -6.83 -1.54
CA ALA A 124 -0.16 -7.03 -2.43
C ALA A 124 0.19 -8.00 -3.57
N GLN A 125 1.36 -7.83 -4.20
CA GLN A 125 1.79 -8.71 -5.28
C GLN A 125 2.02 -10.15 -4.80
N ASN A 126 2.62 -10.34 -3.62
CA ASN A 126 2.87 -11.67 -3.07
C ASN A 126 1.53 -12.38 -2.72
N THR A 127 0.67 -11.68 -1.99
CA THR A 127 -0.59 -12.27 -1.48
C THR A 127 -1.66 -12.45 -2.53
N LEU A 128 -1.74 -11.56 -3.54
CA LEU A 128 -2.79 -11.60 -4.56
C LEU A 128 -2.38 -12.41 -5.80
N LYS A 129 -1.09 -12.46 -6.19
CA LYS A 129 -0.65 -13.26 -7.36
C LYS A 129 -0.68 -14.76 -7.12
N ASP A 130 -0.45 -15.22 -5.89
CA ASP A 130 -0.49 -16.65 -5.55
C ASP A 130 -1.88 -17.27 -5.75
N SER A 131 -2.91 -16.44 -5.84
CA SER A 131 -4.28 -16.88 -6.05
C SER A 131 -4.63 -17.14 -7.53
N GLN A 132 -3.98 -16.48 -8.49
CA GLN A 132 -4.19 -16.75 -9.92
C GLN A 132 -3.60 -18.09 -10.39
N LYS A 133 -2.78 -18.75 -9.56
CA LYS A 133 -2.25 -20.10 -9.82
C LYS A 133 -3.13 -21.21 -9.26
N GLN A 134 -4.16 -20.90 -8.46
CA GLN A 134 -5.05 -21.92 -7.90
C GLN A 134 -6.20 -22.23 -8.88
N GLN A 135 -6.35 -23.53 -9.16
CA GLN A 135 -7.25 -24.09 -10.19
C GLN A 135 -8.73 -23.73 -9.97
N PRO A 136 -9.56 -23.74 -11.03
CA PRO A 136 -10.86 -23.05 -11.04
C PRO A 136 -12.01 -23.71 -10.25
N TRP A 137 -11.82 -24.88 -9.62
CA TRP A 137 -12.96 -25.74 -9.27
C TRP A 137 -13.34 -25.88 -7.80
N ASP A 138 -12.70 -25.18 -6.86
CA ASP A 138 -13.19 -25.12 -5.49
C ASP A 138 -12.86 -23.75 -4.87
N PHE A 139 -13.75 -23.22 -4.01
CA PHE A 139 -13.59 -22.01 -3.17
C PHE A 139 -14.20 -20.64 -3.60
N GLY A 140 -15.20 -20.60 -4.48
CA GLY A 140 -15.78 -19.36 -5.02
C GLY A 140 -16.50 -18.36 -4.08
N VAL A 141 -16.46 -18.51 -2.75
CA VAL A 141 -17.03 -17.52 -1.80
C VAL A 141 -16.06 -17.18 -0.66
N VAL A 142 -15.43 -18.19 -0.04
CA VAL A 142 -14.57 -17.99 1.14
C VAL A 142 -13.20 -17.39 0.78
N VAL A 143 -12.67 -17.69 -0.42
CA VAL A 143 -11.40 -17.11 -0.88
C VAL A 143 -11.58 -15.65 -1.31
N GLY A 144 -12.71 -15.33 -1.96
CA GLY A 144 -13.07 -13.97 -2.33
C GLY A 144 -13.21 -13.05 -1.11
N ASP A 145 -13.85 -13.51 -0.04
CA ASP A 145 -14.02 -12.73 1.19
C ASP A 145 -12.68 -12.39 1.86
N LYS A 146 -11.73 -13.33 1.92
CA LYS A 146 -10.40 -13.08 2.50
C LYS A 146 -9.59 -12.10 1.65
N GLN A 147 -9.63 -12.24 0.33
CA GLN A 147 -8.94 -11.34 -0.60
C GLN A 147 -9.52 -9.94 -0.57
N ARG A 148 -10.85 -9.82 -0.48
CA ARG A 148 -11.54 -8.54 -0.30
C ARG A 148 -11.03 -7.80 0.94
N VAL A 149 -10.95 -8.48 2.08
CA VAL A 149 -10.41 -7.90 3.33
C VAL A 149 -8.97 -7.43 3.15
N ILE A 150 -8.14 -8.20 2.43
CA ILE A 150 -6.76 -7.80 2.11
C ILE A 150 -6.73 -6.54 1.25
N VAL A 151 -7.51 -6.48 0.17
CA VAL A 151 -7.58 -5.31 -0.72
C VAL A 151 -8.03 -4.07 0.04
N GLU A 152 -9.11 -4.16 0.82
CA GLU A 152 -9.64 -3.05 1.61
C GLU A 152 -8.64 -2.56 2.66
N ALA A 153 -7.95 -3.49 3.33
CA ALA A 153 -6.89 -3.16 4.28
C ALA A 153 -5.72 -2.42 3.60
N LEU A 154 -5.26 -2.90 2.45
CA LEU A 154 -4.16 -2.28 1.71
C LEU A 154 -4.55 -0.89 1.23
N VAL A 155 -5.77 -0.71 0.71
CA VAL A 155 -6.28 0.61 0.32
C VAL A 155 -6.39 1.55 1.52
N GLY A 156 -6.82 1.05 2.68
CA GLY A 156 -6.80 1.80 3.93
C GLY A 156 -5.40 2.25 4.34
N LEU A 157 -4.37 1.41 4.13
CA LEU A 157 -2.98 1.80 4.35
C LEU A 157 -2.49 2.81 3.30
N LEU A 158 -2.91 2.69 2.04
CA LEU A 158 -2.53 3.67 1.00
C LEU A 158 -3.17 5.03 1.24
N ALA A 159 -4.40 5.07 1.78
CA ALA A 159 -5.16 6.29 2.06
C ALA A 159 -4.36 7.33 2.88
N THR A 160 -3.47 6.86 3.76
CA THR A 160 -2.62 7.72 4.59
C THR A 160 -1.37 8.25 3.87
N GLU A 161 -0.99 7.65 2.74
CA GLU A 161 0.16 8.07 1.95
C GLU A 161 -0.21 9.21 1.00
N LYS A 162 0.80 9.99 0.59
CA LYS A 162 0.64 11.01 -0.45
C LYS A 162 -0.01 10.39 -1.68
N ILE A 163 -0.99 11.09 -2.24
CA ILE A 163 -1.80 10.58 -3.35
C ILE A 163 -0.89 10.20 -4.53
N THR A 164 0.10 11.04 -4.82
CA THR A 164 0.94 10.92 -6.01
C THR A 164 2.14 9.98 -5.86
N SER A 165 2.37 9.37 -4.69
CA SER A 165 3.54 8.50 -4.47
C SER A 165 3.28 7.03 -4.81
N VAL A 166 2.03 6.64 -5.02
CA VAL A 166 1.67 5.27 -5.40
C VAL A 166 1.80 5.11 -6.92
N PRO A 167 2.44 4.03 -7.43
CA PRO A 167 2.53 3.81 -8.87
C PRO A 167 1.17 3.55 -9.53
N LEU A 168 0.94 4.18 -10.68
CA LEU A 168 -0.35 4.12 -11.38
C LEU A 168 -0.75 2.69 -11.83
N TYR A 169 0.21 1.91 -12.34
CA TYR A 169 -0.04 0.51 -12.72
C TYR A 169 -0.57 -0.32 -11.54
N PHE A 170 -0.13 -0.02 -10.32
CA PHE A 170 -0.56 -0.71 -9.11
C PHE A 170 -1.98 -0.27 -8.71
N LEU A 171 -2.30 1.02 -8.86
CA LEU A 171 -3.65 1.55 -8.61
C LEU A 171 -4.69 0.92 -9.56
N PHE A 172 -4.40 0.81 -10.85
CA PHE A 172 -5.29 0.11 -11.78
C PHE A 172 -5.39 -1.39 -11.50
N GLY A 173 -4.27 -2.03 -11.14
CA GLY A 173 -4.26 -3.43 -10.73
C GLY A 173 -5.16 -3.69 -9.51
N ILE A 174 -5.02 -2.89 -8.45
CA ILE A 174 -5.82 -3.06 -7.24
C ILE A 174 -7.28 -2.63 -7.44
N LEU A 175 -7.57 -1.68 -8.35
CA LEU A 175 -8.95 -1.34 -8.74
C LEU A 175 -9.65 -2.52 -9.40
N ARG A 176 -8.99 -3.18 -10.37
CA ARG A 176 -9.53 -4.36 -11.04
C ARG A 176 -9.85 -5.47 -10.04
N MET A 177 -8.94 -5.72 -9.09
CA MET A 177 -9.17 -6.68 -8.00
C MET A 177 -10.33 -6.25 -7.07
N ALA A 178 -10.42 -4.96 -6.72
CA ALA A 178 -11.48 -4.43 -5.87
C ALA A 178 -12.86 -4.54 -6.55
N VAL A 179 -12.91 -4.36 -7.87
CA VAL A 179 -14.10 -4.56 -8.69
C VAL A 179 -14.45 -6.06 -8.71
N GLU A 180 -13.51 -6.94 -9.08
CA GLU A 180 -13.69 -8.40 -9.17
C GLU A 180 -14.19 -9.04 -7.87
N MET A 181 -13.66 -8.60 -6.73
CA MET A 181 -13.99 -9.13 -5.39
C MET A 181 -15.16 -8.42 -4.71
N ASP A 182 -15.84 -7.52 -5.43
CA ASP A 182 -16.88 -6.63 -4.90
C ASP A 182 -16.53 -5.99 -3.54
N ALA A 183 -15.39 -5.31 -3.51
CA ALA A 183 -14.95 -4.53 -2.36
C ALA A 183 -15.90 -3.37 -2.07
N GLY A 184 -15.89 -2.89 -0.82
CA GLY A 184 -16.73 -1.77 -0.39
C GLY A 184 -16.59 -0.52 -1.27
N LEU A 185 -17.68 0.24 -1.40
CA LEU A 185 -17.74 1.43 -2.24
C LEU A 185 -16.64 2.46 -1.89
N SER A 186 -16.36 2.66 -0.60
CA SER A 186 -15.31 3.57 -0.14
C SER A 186 -13.91 3.15 -0.60
N CYS A 187 -13.65 1.84 -0.69
CA CYS A 187 -12.41 1.29 -1.19
C CYS A 187 -12.21 1.62 -2.67
N LYS A 188 -13.22 1.31 -3.50
CA LYS A 188 -13.22 1.62 -4.94
C LYS A 188 -13.05 3.13 -5.18
N GLN A 189 -13.80 3.96 -4.46
CA GLN A 189 -13.74 5.42 -4.58
C GLN A 189 -12.38 6.01 -4.19
N GLU A 190 -11.71 5.50 -3.15
CA GLU A 190 -10.37 5.98 -2.79
C GLU A 190 -9.34 5.65 -3.88
N ILE A 191 -9.45 4.47 -4.51
CA ILE A 191 -8.58 4.10 -5.64
C ILE A 191 -8.87 4.98 -6.85
N GLU A 192 -10.15 5.12 -7.24
CA GLU A 192 -10.59 5.98 -8.35
C GLU A 192 -10.12 7.43 -8.17
N ARG A 193 -10.22 7.95 -6.94
CA ARG A 193 -9.72 9.28 -6.57
C ARG A 193 -8.22 9.37 -6.81
N ARG A 194 -7.42 8.41 -6.33
CA ARG A 194 -5.96 8.40 -6.54
C ARG A 194 -5.57 8.32 -8.00
N ILE A 195 -6.26 7.51 -8.80
CA ILE A 195 -6.06 7.44 -10.25
C ILE A 195 -6.40 8.78 -10.91
N GLY A 196 -7.53 9.40 -10.54
CA GLY A 196 -7.91 10.72 -11.03
C GLY A 196 -6.82 11.77 -10.81
N PHE A 197 -6.11 11.71 -9.68
CA PHE A 197 -4.98 12.62 -9.38
C PHE A 197 -3.71 12.37 -10.21
N GLN A 198 -3.63 11.31 -11.01
CA GLN A 198 -2.48 11.02 -11.88
C GLN A 198 -2.93 10.64 -13.30
N LEU A 199 -4.16 10.95 -13.68
CA LEU A 199 -4.79 10.46 -14.90
C LEU A 199 -4.00 10.85 -16.17
N GLU A 200 -3.26 11.96 -16.12
CA GLU A 200 -2.37 12.40 -17.20
C GLU A 200 -1.19 11.45 -17.50
N LEU A 201 -0.94 10.47 -16.62
CA LEU A 201 0.08 9.44 -16.77
C LEU A 201 -0.50 8.09 -17.22
N ALA A 202 -1.82 7.96 -17.31
CA ALA A 202 -2.49 6.71 -17.69
C ALA A 202 -2.35 6.41 -19.19
N SER A 203 -2.34 5.13 -19.51
CA SER A 203 -2.44 4.63 -20.88
C SER A 203 -3.88 4.24 -21.23
N LEU A 204 -4.16 4.07 -22.52
CA LEU A 204 -5.48 3.61 -22.98
C LEU A 204 -5.84 2.25 -22.37
N ASP A 205 -4.88 1.31 -22.35
CA ASP A 205 -5.06 -0.05 -21.82
C ASP A 205 -5.42 -0.07 -20.33
N ASP A 206 -5.03 0.97 -19.58
CA ASP A 206 -5.38 1.09 -18.17
C ASP A 206 -6.89 1.36 -18.00
N LEU A 207 -7.48 2.17 -18.88
CA LEU A 207 -8.91 2.58 -18.85
C LEU A 207 -9.86 1.48 -19.33
N LEU A 208 -9.36 0.46 -20.03
CA LEU A 208 -10.14 -0.69 -20.47
C LEU A 208 -10.43 -1.64 -19.30
N ILE A 209 -11.26 -1.18 -18.36
CA ILE A 209 -11.69 -1.92 -17.18
C ILE A 209 -12.91 -2.77 -17.57
N PRO A 210 -12.84 -4.12 -17.47
CA PRO A 210 -13.97 -4.98 -17.80
C PRO A 210 -15.15 -4.78 -16.84
N SER A 211 -16.36 -4.81 -17.37
CA SER A 211 -17.58 -4.88 -16.55
C SER A 211 -17.77 -6.28 -15.97
N LEU A 212 -18.22 -6.37 -14.72
CA LEU A 212 -18.65 -7.63 -14.09
C LEU A 212 -20.11 -7.95 -14.36
N GLN A 213 -20.90 -6.97 -14.81
CA GLN A 213 -22.32 -7.17 -15.08
C GLN A 213 -22.45 -7.81 -16.46
N THR A 214 -22.81 -9.10 -16.48
CA THR A 214 -22.85 -9.94 -17.70
C THR A 214 -23.89 -9.52 -18.74
N SER A 215 -24.76 -8.55 -18.43
CA SER A 215 -25.84 -8.08 -19.32
C SER A 215 -25.64 -6.68 -19.88
N ASP A 216 -24.66 -5.93 -19.37
CA ASP A 216 -24.39 -4.54 -19.75
C ASP A 216 -23.00 -4.45 -20.41
N SER A 217 -22.68 -3.30 -21.02
CA SER A 217 -21.39 -2.95 -21.66
C SER A 217 -20.19 -3.80 -21.25
N VAL A 218 -19.37 -4.21 -22.22
CA VAL A 218 -18.12 -4.97 -22.03
C VAL A 218 -17.16 -4.23 -21.08
N PHE A 219 -17.24 -2.91 -21.04
CA PHE A 219 -16.41 -2.04 -20.21
C PHE A 219 -17.21 -1.33 -19.11
N ASP A 220 -16.56 -1.12 -17.96
CA ASP A 220 -17.11 -0.34 -16.86
C ASP A 220 -16.90 1.16 -17.10
N VAL A 221 -17.84 1.76 -17.84
CA VAL A 221 -17.84 3.18 -18.20
C VAL A 221 -18.03 4.05 -16.95
N ASP A 222 -18.80 3.59 -15.97
CA ASP A 222 -19.08 4.36 -14.75
C ASP A 222 -17.81 4.58 -13.91
N THR A 223 -16.95 3.56 -13.83
CA THR A 223 -15.65 3.67 -13.15
C THR A 223 -14.75 4.69 -13.84
N VAL A 224 -14.65 4.66 -15.17
CA VAL A 224 -13.84 5.64 -15.94
C VAL A 224 -14.41 7.05 -15.79
N HIS A 225 -15.73 7.20 -15.81
CA HIS A 225 -16.39 8.48 -15.57
C HIS A 225 -16.08 9.03 -14.16
N ARG A 226 -16.15 8.20 -13.11
CA ARG A 226 -15.78 8.62 -11.74
C ARG A 226 -14.31 9.03 -11.62
N ILE A 227 -13.40 8.33 -12.30
CA ILE A 227 -11.98 8.70 -12.36
C ILE A 227 -11.82 10.09 -13.00
N LEU A 228 -12.48 10.34 -14.13
CA LEU A 228 -12.45 11.63 -14.82
C LEU A 228 -13.02 12.76 -13.95
N VAL A 229 -14.12 12.52 -13.24
CA VAL A 229 -14.69 13.49 -12.30
C VAL A 229 -13.70 13.85 -11.20
N ASN A 230 -12.95 12.88 -10.66
CA ASN A 230 -11.91 13.17 -9.66
C ASN A 230 -10.74 13.99 -10.24
N PHE A 231 -10.35 13.74 -11.50
CA PHE A 231 -9.35 14.55 -12.19
C PHE A 231 -9.80 16.01 -12.36
N LEU A 232 -11.06 16.23 -12.77
CA LEU A 232 -11.61 17.58 -12.93
C LEU A 232 -11.74 18.32 -11.59
N LYS A 233 -12.18 17.63 -10.53
CA LYS A 233 -12.23 18.22 -9.18
C LYS A 233 -10.86 18.70 -8.70
N ARG A 234 -9.80 17.92 -8.96
CA ARG A 234 -8.43 18.33 -8.66
C ARG A 234 -8.05 19.63 -9.40
N ILE A 235 -8.44 19.76 -10.67
CA ILE A 235 -8.18 21.00 -11.45
C ILE A 235 -8.90 22.18 -10.82
N ASP A 236 -10.20 22.02 -10.54
CA ASP A 236 -11.00 23.09 -9.95
C ASP A 236 -10.42 23.54 -8.59
N GLU A 237 -10.05 22.59 -7.72
CA GLU A 237 -9.44 22.87 -6.40
C GLU A 237 -8.12 23.67 -6.52
N GLU A 238 -7.26 23.34 -7.48
CA GLU A 238 -5.99 24.03 -7.71
C GLU A 238 -6.19 25.46 -8.29
N ASP A 239 -7.16 25.67 -9.18
CA ASP A 239 -7.49 26.99 -9.76
C ASP A 239 -8.03 27.97 -8.70
N TYR A 240 -8.81 27.47 -7.73
CA TYR A 240 -9.29 28.28 -6.60
C TYR A 240 -8.14 28.71 -5.67
N GLU A 241 -7.16 27.84 -5.40
CA GLU A 241 -6.01 28.17 -4.56
C GLU A 241 -5.07 29.19 -5.24
N GLU A 242 -4.83 29.08 -6.56
CA GLU A 242 -4.04 30.06 -7.31
C GLU A 242 -4.70 31.46 -7.32
N SER A 243 -6.03 31.53 -7.41
CA SER A 243 -6.76 32.82 -7.38
C SER A 243 -6.76 33.50 -6.00
N SER A 244 -6.55 32.72 -4.92
CA SER A 244 -6.54 33.19 -3.53
C SER A 244 -5.15 33.67 -3.07
N GLN A 245 -4.06 33.29 -3.74
CA GLN A 245 -2.70 33.45 -3.24
C GLN A 245 -1.92 34.56 -3.97
N CYS A 246 -2.33 35.81 -3.77
CA CYS A 246 -1.51 36.98 -4.14
C CYS A 246 -0.40 37.24 -3.10
N THR A 247 0.66 36.43 -2.99
CA THR A 247 1.91 36.82 -2.26
C THR A 247 3.13 36.03 -2.74
N TYR A 248 4.26 36.74 -2.88
CA TYR A 248 5.56 36.33 -3.42
C TYR A 248 6.14 34.98 -2.96
N GLU A 249 6.69 34.25 -3.94
CA GLU A 249 7.74 33.22 -3.91
C GLU A 249 7.68 32.13 -2.82
N SER A 250 7.31 30.90 -3.23
CA SER A 250 7.81 29.67 -2.64
C SER A 250 7.56 28.49 -3.58
N GLN A 251 8.59 27.70 -3.88
CA GLN A 251 8.51 26.47 -4.66
C GLN A 251 7.57 25.46 -3.98
N GLY A 252 6.35 25.32 -4.48
CA GLY A 252 5.40 24.32 -4.00
C GLY A 252 4.32 24.05 -5.04
N LEU A 253 4.26 22.80 -5.50
CA LEU A 253 3.31 22.23 -6.47
C LEU A 253 3.46 22.76 -7.91
N LYS A 254 3.74 21.86 -8.85
CA LYS A 254 3.67 22.18 -10.28
C LYS A 254 2.20 22.47 -10.57
N SER A 255 1.87 23.72 -10.84
CA SER A 255 0.55 24.08 -11.37
C SER A 255 0.17 23.14 -12.51
N ILE A 256 -1.07 22.67 -12.52
CA ILE A 256 -1.58 21.84 -13.61
C ILE A 256 -1.37 22.59 -14.91
N SER A 257 -0.41 22.11 -15.71
CA SER A 257 -0.19 22.67 -17.03
C SER A 257 -1.42 22.36 -17.89
N HIS A 258 -1.85 23.29 -18.74
CA HIS A 258 -2.80 23.01 -19.83
C HIS A 258 -2.44 21.72 -20.62
N SER A 259 -1.17 21.32 -20.60
CA SER A 259 -0.70 20.04 -21.15
C SER A 259 -1.34 18.80 -20.48
N SER A 260 -1.59 18.78 -19.17
CA SER A 260 -2.23 17.66 -18.49
C SER A 260 -3.68 17.49 -18.94
N VAL A 261 -4.44 18.60 -19.02
CA VAL A 261 -5.82 18.59 -19.53
C VAL A 261 -5.87 18.09 -20.97
N LEU A 262 -4.95 18.55 -21.84
CA LEU A 262 -4.87 18.08 -23.22
C LEU A 262 -4.52 16.59 -23.34
N LYS A 263 -3.63 16.09 -22.47
CA LYS A 263 -3.29 14.66 -22.43
C LYS A 263 -4.48 13.81 -22.03
N VAL A 264 -5.19 14.20 -20.97
CA VAL A 264 -6.39 13.51 -20.51
C VAL A 264 -7.50 13.59 -21.56
N GLY A 265 -7.71 14.74 -22.20
CA GLY A 265 -8.68 14.87 -23.29
C GLY A 265 -8.42 13.87 -24.42
N ARG A 266 -7.17 13.77 -24.90
CA ARG A 266 -6.79 12.77 -25.93
C ARG A 266 -6.96 11.33 -25.46
N LEU A 267 -6.69 11.06 -24.19
CA LEU A 267 -6.86 9.74 -23.60
C LEU A 267 -8.35 9.34 -23.58
N ILE A 268 -9.23 10.26 -23.16
CA ILE A 268 -10.67 10.04 -23.15
C ILE A 268 -11.22 9.91 -24.57
N ASP A 269 -10.76 10.73 -25.53
CA ASP A 269 -11.14 10.59 -26.94
C ASP A 269 -10.78 9.20 -27.49
N GLY A 270 -9.57 8.71 -27.16
CA GLY A 270 -9.12 7.37 -27.53
C GLY A 270 -9.95 6.26 -26.87
N TYR A 271 -10.26 6.41 -25.59
CA TYR A 271 -11.13 5.49 -24.85
C TYR A 271 -12.53 5.41 -25.46
N LEU A 272 -13.17 6.57 -25.72
CA LEU A 272 -14.49 6.63 -26.33
C LEU A 272 -14.51 6.01 -27.73
N ALA A 273 -13.44 6.20 -28.52
CA ALA A 273 -13.31 5.57 -29.83
C ALA A 273 -13.21 4.03 -29.75
N GLU A 274 -12.50 3.51 -28.74
CA GLU A 274 -12.32 2.06 -28.54
C GLU A 274 -13.62 1.38 -28.08
N ILE A 275 -14.40 2.04 -27.21
CA ILE A 275 -15.65 1.47 -26.70
C ILE A 275 -16.85 1.71 -27.62
N ALA A 276 -16.81 2.71 -28.53
CA ALA A 276 -17.92 3.05 -29.44
C ALA A 276 -18.57 1.87 -30.22
N PRO A 277 -17.86 0.79 -30.59
CA PRO A 277 -18.47 -0.37 -31.23
C PRO A 277 -19.37 -1.22 -30.32
N ASP A 278 -19.31 -1.03 -29.00
CA ASP A 278 -20.13 -1.76 -28.03
C ASP A 278 -21.59 -1.27 -28.07
N PRO A 279 -22.55 -2.15 -28.41
CA PRO A 279 -23.96 -1.76 -28.56
C PRO A 279 -24.69 -1.56 -27.22
N TYR A 280 -24.04 -1.79 -26.08
CA TYR A 280 -24.65 -1.75 -24.74
C TYR A 280 -24.16 -0.59 -23.85
N ILE A 281 -23.53 0.43 -24.44
CA ILE A 281 -23.12 1.69 -23.78
C ILE A 281 -24.29 2.68 -23.66
#